data_AF-A0A8T0ZF74-F1
#
_entry.id   AF-A0A8T0ZF74-F1
#
_cell.length_a   1.000
_cell.length_b   1.000
_cell.length_c   1.000
_cell.angle_alpha   90.00
_cell.angle_beta   90.00
_cell.angle_gamma   90.00
#
_symmetry.space_group_name_H-M   'P 1'
#
loop_
_entity.id
_entity.type
_entity.pdbx_description
1 polymer ?
#
loop_
_entity_poly.entity_id
_entity_poly.type
_entity_poly.pdbx_seq_one_letter_code
_entity_poly.pdbx_strand_id
1 'polypeptide(L)'
;SLINGYQDNWIQAGDLDNIKNWGMNVVRVPIYWEDFMNTSGVMKPDSVTFRKLDWLIDEAGKRNLYVILDLHGAPGAACPWHSCGQENSNQLWTNATYQNWTIQIWERMATRYKGNPTVAAYDLLNEPLVTMGTGENAAQIKQKMDFYDRMYKAVRAKDADHMIIIAAFFDWWAASPPTTYGWTNVMYQTHHYQFT
;
A
#
# COMPACT_ATOMS: atom_id res chain seq x y z
N SER A 1 -3.60 19.51 -13.78
CA SER A 1 -2.74 19.85 -12.63
C SER A 1 -1.31 19.44 -12.96
N LEU A 2 -0.30 19.96 -12.25
CA LEU A 2 1.09 19.49 -12.39
C LEU A 2 1.22 17.99 -12.09
N ILE A 3 0.48 17.50 -11.10
CA ILE A 3 0.41 16.06 -10.76
C ILE A 3 -0.08 15.22 -11.93
N ASN A 4 -1.17 15.62 -12.61
CA ASN A 4 -1.64 14.87 -13.78
C ASN A 4 -0.59 14.86 -14.90
N GLY A 5 0.05 16.00 -15.17
CA GLY A 5 1.11 16.08 -16.16
C GLY A 5 2.28 15.16 -15.83
N TYR A 6 2.70 15.09 -14.57
CA TYR A 6 3.71 14.13 -14.10
C TYR A 6 3.25 12.68 -14.29
N GLN A 7 2.09 12.31 -13.75
CA GLN A 7 1.55 10.95 -13.85
C GLN A 7 1.38 10.49 -15.30
N ASP A 8 0.97 11.39 -16.21
CA ASP A 8 0.72 11.06 -17.61
C ASP A 8 2.02 10.85 -18.42
N ASN A 9 3.15 11.36 -17.95
CA ASN A 9 4.44 11.30 -18.65
C ASN A 9 5.51 10.44 -17.97
N TRP A 10 5.42 10.20 -16.66
CA TRP A 10 6.47 9.49 -15.92
C TRP A 10 6.52 8.00 -16.22
N ILE A 11 5.34 7.35 -16.30
CA ILE A 11 5.19 5.95 -16.73
C ILE A 11 4.26 5.91 -17.93
N GLN A 12 4.73 5.32 -19.01
CA GLN A 12 4.05 5.14 -20.28
C GLN A 12 3.98 3.65 -20.65
N ALA A 13 3.16 3.33 -21.66
CA ALA A 13 2.97 1.93 -22.07
C ALA A 13 4.30 1.25 -22.49
N GLY A 14 5.22 2.01 -23.11
CA GLY A 14 6.54 1.53 -23.49
C GLY A 14 7.41 1.10 -22.31
N ASP A 15 7.23 1.69 -21.12
CA ASP A 15 7.95 1.25 -19.92
C ASP A 15 7.50 -0.14 -19.48
N LEU A 16 6.21 -0.43 -19.61
CA LEU A 16 5.66 -1.76 -19.33
C LEU A 16 6.10 -2.79 -20.38
N ASP A 17 6.25 -2.38 -21.64
CA ASP A 17 6.87 -3.22 -22.68
C ASP A 17 8.31 -3.58 -22.29
N ASN A 18 9.10 -2.59 -21.84
CA ASN A 18 10.47 -2.82 -21.39
C ASN A 18 10.53 -3.78 -20.19
N ILE A 19 9.70 -3.55 -19.17
CA ILE A 19 9.60 -4.42 -17.99
C ILE A 19 9.31 -5.86 -18.40
N LYS A 20 8.35 -6.06 -19.32
CA LYS A 20 8.03 -7.40 -19.83
C LYS A 20 9.19 -8.00 -20.63
N ASN A 21 9.84 -7.22 -21.48
CA ASN A 21 10.97 -7.66 -22.31
C ASN A 21 12.21 -8.01 -21.49
N TRP A 22 12.36 -7.43 -20.29
CA TRP A 22 13.38 -7.83 -19.32
C TRP A 22 13.07 -9.14 -18.59
N GLY A 23 11.92 -9.76 -18.87
CA GLY A 23 11.52 -11.03 -18.26
C GLY A 23 10.86 -10.89 -16.89
N MET A 24 10.52 -9.66 -16.46
CA MET A 24 9.76 -9.43 -15.23
C MET A 24 8.28 -9.84 -15.43
N ASN A 25 7.61 -10.16 -14.33
CA ASN A 25 6.21 -10.60 -14.33
C ASN A 25 5.31 -9.82 -13.36
N VAL A 26 5.85 -8.87 -12.59
CA VAL A 26 5.13 -8.08 -11.59
C VAL A 26 5.68 -6.67 -11.49
N VAL A 27 4.80 -5.71 -11.25
CA VAL A 27 5.14 -4.34 -10.86
C VAL A 27 4.51 -4.03 -9.50
N ARG A 28 5.30 -3.50 -8.55
CA ARG A 28 4.79 -2.96 -7.28
C ARG A 28 4.62 -1.46 -7.44
N VAL A 29 3.44 -0.95 -7.14
CA VAL A 29 3.02 0.42 -7.44
C VAL A 29 2.80 1.18 -6.13
N PRO A 30 3.76 2.04 -5.73
CA PRO A 30 3.60 2.95 -4.61
C PRO A 30 2.47 3.95 -4.87
N ILE A 31 1.59 4.09 -3.88
CA ILE A 31 0.41 4.94 -3.92
C ILE A 31 0.39 5.85 -2.70
N TYR A 32 0.03 7.12 -2.89
CA TYR A 32 -0.09 8.10 -1.81
C TYR A 32 -1.56 8.36 -1.45
N TRP A 33 -1.88 8.44 -0.16
CA TRP A 33 -3.28 8.58 0.31
C TRP A 33 -4.01 9.80 -0.26
N GLU A 34 -3.30 10.90 -0.55
CA GLU A 34 -3.92 12.08 -1.13
C GLU A 34 -4.39 11.86 -2.56
N ASP A 35 -3.98 10.80 -3.26
CA ASP A 35 -4.61 10.45 -4.55
C ASP A 35 -6.09 10.07 -4.37
N PHE A 36 -6.49 9.64 -3.17
CA PHE A 36 -7.81 9.11 -2.86
C PHE A 36 -8.69 10.08 -2.09
N MET A 37 -8.08 10.90 -1.24
CA MET A 37 -8.77 11.71 -0.24
C MET A 37 -8.15 13.10 -0.19
N ASN A 38 -8.95 14.12 0.08
CA ASN A 38 -8.41 15.45 0.39
C ASN A 38 -8.01 15.55 1.88
N THR A 39 -7.30 16.62 2.23
CA THR A 39 -6.84 16.84 3.61
C THR A 39 -7.96 17.12 4.61
N SER A 40 -9.20 17.34 4.15
CA SER A 40 -10.39 17.42 5.02
C SER A 40 -11.08 16.08 5.25
N GLY A 41 -10.56 14.98 4.70
CA GLY A 41 -11.11 13.63 4.91
C GLY A 41 -12.18 13.21 3.91
N VAL A 42 -12.44 14.02 2.87
CA VAL A 42 -13.44 13.72 1.85
C VAL A 42 -12.78 12.96 0.71
N MET A 43 -13.35 11.80 0.38
CA MET A 43 -12.92 10.99 -0.75
C MET A 43 -13.09 11.76 -2.07
N LYS A 44 -12.04 11.76 -2.88
CA LYS A 44 -12.05 12.35 -4.23
C LYS A 44 -12.92 11.50 -5.17
N PRO A 45 -13.47 12.05 -6.26
CA PRO A 45 -14.19 11.24 -7.25
C PRO A 45 -13.35 10.11 -7.84
N ASP A 46 -13.98 9.02 -8.28
CA ASP A 46 -13.30 7.89 -8.91
C ASP A 46 -12.52 8.33 -10.17
N SER A 47 -13.09 9.25 -10.95
CA SER A 47 -12.48 9.80 -12.17
C SER A 47 -11.18 10.58 -11.92
N VAL A 48 -10.90 10.95 -10.67
CA VAL A 48 -9.64 11.56 -10.25
C VAL A 48 -8.74 10.49 -9.64
N THR A 49 -9.27 9.75 -8.66
CA THR A 49 -8.53 8.79 -7.83
C THR A 49 -7.92 7.67 -8.66
N PHE A 50 -8.71 7.08 -9.55
CA PHE A 50 -8.34 5.84 -10.22
C PHE A 50 -7.88 6.04 -11.66
N ARG A 51 -7.95 7.26 -12.21
CA ARG A 51 -7.64 7.57 -13.62
C ARG A 51 -6.34 6.91 -14.10
N LYS A 52 -5.24 7.13 -13.38
CA LYS A 52 -3.93 6.60 -13.78
C LYS A 52 -3.73 5.16 -13.31
N LEU A 53 -4.28 4.81 -12.15
CA LEU A 53 -4.13 3.46 -11.60
C LEU A 53 -4.87 2.41 -12.44
N ASP A 54 -6.08 2.71 -12.89
CA ASP A 54 -6.84 1.86 -13.81
C ASP A 54 -6.10 1.69 -15.14
N TRP A 55 -5.63 2.80 -15.72
CA TRP A 55 -4.83 2.75 -16.95
C TRP A 55 -3.60 1.84 -16.77
N LEU A 56 -2.90 1.96 -15.64
CA LEU A 56 -1.69 1.16 -15.36
C LEU A 56 -2.02 -0.32 -15.25
N ILE A 57 -3.08 -0.67 -14.51
CA ILE A 57 -3.57 -2.04 -14.33
C ILE A 57 -4.01 -2.61 -15.68
N ASP A 58 -4.76 -1.86 -16.49
CA ASP A 58 -5.19 -2.32 -17.81
C ASP A 58 -4.00 -2.55 -18.76
N GLU A 59 -3.03 -1.64 -18.79
CA GLU A 59 -1.83 -1.77 -19.63
C GLU A 59 -0.89 -2.90 -19.16
N ALA A 60 -0.78 -3.13 -17.84
CA ALA A 60 -0.03 -4.25 -17.27
C ALA A 60 -0.70 -5.59 -17.64
N GLY A 61 -2.03 -5.66 -17.56
CA GLY A 61 -2.82 -6.85 -17.90
C GLY A 61 -2.64 -7.28 -19.36
N LYS A 62 -2.62 -6.33 -20.30
CA LYS A 62 -2.32 -6.59 -21.73
C LYS A 62 -0.98 -7.28 -21.97
N ARG A 63 -0.05 -7.17 -21.02
CA ARG A 63 1.32 -7.71 -21.10
C ARG A 63 1.53 -8.93 -20.20
N ASN A 64 0.47 -9.43 -19.56
CA ASN A 64 0.56 -10.48 -18.54
C ASN A 64 1.57 -10.11 -17.43
N LEU A 65 1.50 -8.87 -16.96
CA LEU A 65 2.19 -8.41 -15.77
C LEU A 65 1.18 -8.34 -14.62
N TYR A 66 1.58 -8.81 -13.45
CA TYR A 66 0.84 -8.61 -12.20
C TYR A 66 1.12 -7.23 -11.62
N VAL A 67 0.18 -6.71 -10.85
CA VAL A 67 0.29 -5.44 -10.13
C VAL A 67 0.10 -5.66 -8.63
N ILE A 68 1.05 -5.19 -7.83
CA ILE A 68 0.91 -5.07 -6.37
C ILE A 68 0.58 -3.61 -6.06
N LEU A 69 -0.53 -3.37 -5.38
CA LEU A 69 -0.92 -2.03 -4.94
C LEU A 69 -0.35 -1.78 -3.55
N ASP A 70 0.53 -0.79 -3.42
CA ASP A 70 1.24 -0.49 -2.18
C ASP A 70 0.82 0.88 -1.66
N LEU A 71 0.16 0.91 -0.48
CA LEU A 71 -0.12 2.18 0.19
C LEU A 71 1.16 2.70 0.84
N HIS A 72 1.90 3.48 0.07
CA HIS A 72 3.25 3.93 0.38
C HIS A 72 3.28 5.07 1.38
N GLY A 73 2.25 5.91 1.37
CA GLY A 73 2.06 6.95 2.37
C GLY A 73 0.60 7.02 2.80
N ALA A 74 0.37 6.87 4.11
CA ALA A 74 -0.93 6.93 4.75
C ALA A 74 -1.17 8.32 5.38
N PRO A 75 -2.44 8.70 5.67
CA PRO A 75 -2.76 9.93 6.39
C PRO A 75 -1.96 10.05 7.70
N GLY A 76 -1.31 11.21 7.89
CA GLY A 76 -0.49 11.47 9.08
C GLY A 76 0.90 10.80 9.10
N ALA A 77 1.28 10.10 8.02
CA ALA A 77 2.47 9.26 7.89
C ALA A 77 2.50 8.04 8.82
N ALA A 78 3.04 6.94 8.27
CA ALA A 78 3.21 5.65 8.95
C ALA A 78 4.67 5.36 9.33
N CYS A 79 5.59 6.25 8.95
CA CYS A 79 7.02 6.21 9.24
C CYS A 79 7.58 7.64 9.24
N PRO A 80 8.76 7.89 9.85
CA PRO A 80 9.30 9.24 10.03
C PRO A 80 9.94 9.86 8.79
N TRP A 81 10.08 9.10 7.69
CA TRP A 81 10.86 9.50 6.52
C TRP A 81 10.00 10.14 5.42
N HIS A 82 10.66 10.94 4.58
CA HIS A 82 10.02 11.57 3.42
C HIS A 82 9.41 10.56 2.42
N SER A 83 9.91 9.31 2.39
CA SER A 83 9.35 8.24 1.54
C SER A 83 7.89 7.94 1.89
N CYS A 84 7.48 8.11 3.15
CA CYS A 84 6.08 7.98 3.56
C CYS A 84 5.19 9.19 3.21
N GLY A 85 5.72 10.16 2.45
CA GLY A 85 5.02 11.35 1.97
C GLY A 85 5.08 12.56 2.90
N GLN A 86 5.38 12.36 4.19
CA GLN A 86 5.55 13.44 5.14
C GLN A 86 6.67 13.12 6.13
N GLU A 87 7.78 13.85 6.00
CA GLU A 87 8.92 13.74 6.92
C GLU A 87 8.57 14.26 8.32
N ASN A 88 9.21 13.71 9.35
CA ASN A 88 9.06 14.13 10.75
C ASN A 88 7.61 14.02 11.29
N SER A 89 6.80 13.13 10.70
CA SER A 89 5.44 12.83 11.16
C SER A 89 5.25 11.33 11.31
N ASN A 90 4.40 10.93 12.25
CA ASN A 90 4.03 9.52 12.45
C ASN A 90 2.68 9.38 13.18
N GLN A 91 1.75 10.25 12.81
CA GLN A 91 0.49 10.45 13.54
C GLN A 91 -0.52 9.32 13.31
N LEU A 92 -0.31 8.47 12.29
CA LEU A 92 -1.18 7.32 12.03
C LEU A 92 -1.35 6.43 13.27
N TRP A 93 -0.31 6.28 14.08
CA TRP A 93 -0.32 5.35 15.21
C TRP A 93 -1.15 5.83 16.40
N THR A 94 -1.35 7.13 16.54
CA THR A 94 -2.07 7.73 17.68
C THR A 94 -3.36 8.44 17.28
N ASN A 95 -3.64 8.60 15.97
CA ASN A 95 -4.81 9.30 15.46
C ASN A 95 -5.82 8.32 14.83
N ALA A 96 -6.92 8.07 15.54
CA ALA A 96 -7.99 7.19 15.08
C ALA A 96 -8.66 7.68 13.78
N THR A 97 -8.71 8.99 13.54
CA THR A 97 -9.24 9.56 12.29
C THR A 97 -8.40 9.12 11.10
N TYR A 98 -7.07 9.23 11.21
CA TYR A 98 -6.15 8.81 10.15
C TYR A 98 -6.15 7.30 9.91
N GLN A 99 -6.30 6.50 10.96
CA GLN A 99 -6.50 5.06 10.83
C GLN A 99 -7.80 4.73 10.08
N ASN A 100 -8.89 5.42 10.41
CA ASN A 100 -10.18 5.22 9.74
C ASN A 100 -10.13 5.68 8.27
N TRP A 101 -9.43 6.76 7.95
CA TRP A 101 -9.22 7.20 6.57
C TRP A 101 -8.40 6.19 5.77
N THR A 102 -7.33 5.64 6.37
CA THR A 102 -6.52 4.56 5.78
C THR A 102 -7.39 3.34 5.44
N ILE A 103 -8.25 2.92 6.38
CA ILE A 103 -9.18 1.81 6.16
C ILE A 103 -10.17 2.13 5.04
N GLN A 104 -10.74 3.34 4.99
CA GLN A 104 -11.66 3.75 3.92
C GLN A 104 -11.01 3.71 2.53
N ILE A 105 -9.74 4.10 2.43
CA ILE A 105 -8.96 4.00 1.19
C ILE A 105 -8.86 2.52 0.77
N TRP A 106 -8.50 1.63 1.69
CA TRP A 106 -8.40 0.20 1.42
C TRP A 106 -9.73 -0.45 1.06
N GLU A 107 -10.82 -0.11 1.75
CA GLU A 107 -12.16 -0.58 1.41
C GLU A 107 -12.54 -0.18 -0.02
N ARG A 108 -12.20 1.04 -0.44
CA ARG A 108 -12.49 1.53 -1.79
C ARG A 108 -11.62 0.84 -2.85
N MET A 109 -10.32 0.68 -2.61
CA MET A 109 -9.43 -0.05 -3.51
C MET A 109 -9.87 -1.52 -3.67
N ALA A 110 -10.10 -2.21 -2.55
CA ALA A 110 -10.53 -3.60 -2.55
C ALA A 110 -11.90 -3.78 -3.22
N THR A 111 -12.85 -2.85 -3.02
CA THR A 111 -14.13 -2.88 -3.72
C THR A 111 -13.96 -2.71 -5.22
N ARG A 112 -13.08 -1.81 -5.66
CA ARG A 112 -12.87 -1.52 -7.08
C ARG A 112 -12.17 -2.65 -7.83
N TYR A 113 -11.13 -3.22 -7.22
CA TYR A 113 -10.26 -4.19 -7.89
C TYR A 113 -10.61 -5.65 -7.58
N LYS A 114 -11.67 -5.90 -6.79
CA LYS A 114 -12.19 -7.25 -6.56
C LYS A 114 -12.36 -8.03 -7.86
N GLY A 115 -11.76 -9.22 -7.91
CA GLY A 115 -11.83 -10.12 -9.06
C GLY A 115 -11.03 -9.68 -10.29
N ASN A 116 -10.24 -8.59 -10.22
CA ASN A 116 -9.35 -8.20 -11.31
C ASN A 116 -8.07 -9.05 -11.28
N PRO A 117 -7.85 -9.96 -12.25
CA PRO A 117 -6.72 -10.91 -12.21
C PRO A 117 -5.35 -10.26 -12.40
N THR A 118 -5.32 -9.01 -12.88
CA THR A 118 -4.06 -8.27 -13.03
C THR A 118 -3.54 -7.81 -11.66
N VAL A 119 -4.43 -7.49 -10.72
CA VAL A 119 -4.02 -7.17 -9.36
C VAL A 119 -3.65 -8.48 -8.66
N ALA A 120 -2.42 -8.59 -8.17
CA ALA A 120 -1.97 -9.79 -7.47
C ALA A 120 -2.14 -9.67 -5.96
N ALA A 121 -1.85 -8.48 -5.41
CA ALA A 121 -1.86 -8.28 -3.98
C ALA A 121 -2.10 -6.82 -3.55
N TYR A 122 -2.56 -6.69 -2.31
CA TYR A 122 -2.72 -5.43 -1.58
C TYR A 122 -1.66 -5.34 -0.48
N ASP A 123 -0.67 -4.47 -0.65
CA ASP A 123 0.35 -4.16 0.34
C ASP A 123 -0.09 -3.01 1.24
N LEU A 124 -0.55 -3.37 2.45
CA LEU A 124 -1.41 -2.51 3.25
C LEU A 124 -0.73 -1.23 3.75
N LEU A 125 0.57 -1.31 4.03
CA LEU A 125 1.41 -0.18 4.45
C LEU A 125 2.87 -0.47 4.08
N ASN A 126 3.50 0.49 3.42
CA ASN A 126 4.95 0.51 3.21
C ASN A 126 5.70 0.89 4.48
N GLU A 127 6.73 0.10 4.83
CA GLU A 127 7.72 0.39 5.89
C GLU A 127 7.15 1.01 7.19
N PRO A 128 6.04 0.48 7.75
CA PRO A 128 5.45 1.07 8.94
C PRO A 128 6.37 0.92 10.14
N LEU A 129 6.58 2.04 10.82
CA LEU A 129 7.40 2.15 12.01
C LEU A 129 6.66 3.02 13.02
N VAL A 130 6.31 2.47 14.17
CA VAL A 130 5.55 3.19 15.22
C VAL A 130 6.40 4.28 15.90
N THR A 131 7.72 4.15 15.86
CA THR A 131 8.66 5.13 16.45
C THR A 131 9.17 6.13 15.42
N MET A 132 9.80 7.20 15.91
CA MET A 132 10.56 8.14 15.07
C MET A 132 12.03 7.71 14.88
N GLY A 133 12.42 6.52 15.35
CA GLY A 133 13.81 6.04 15.41
C GLY A 133 14.04 4.79 14.57
N THR A 134 14.89 3.86 15.02
CA THR A 134 15.27 2.65 14.27
C THR A 134 14.89 1.34 14.98
N GLY A 135 13.86 1.37 15.83
CA GLY A 135 13.42 0.17 16.54
C GLY A 135 12.04 0.30 17.17
N GLU A 136 11.47 -0.85 17.52
CA GLU A 136 10.16 -0.97 18.18
C GLU A 136 10.26 -1.98 19.32
N ASN A 137 9.58 -1.69 20.42
CA ASN A 137 9.37 -2.66 21.48
C ASN A 137 8.13 -3.55 21.18
N ALA A 138 7.93 -4.59 22.00
CA ALA A 138 6.83 -5.53 21.81
C ALA A 138 5.43 -4.87 21.81
N ALA A 139 5.23 -3.82 22.60
CA ALA A 139 3.94 -3.11 22.64
C ALA A 139 3.68 -2.34 21.35
N GLN A 140 4.71 -1.74 20.77
CA GLN A 140 4.65 -1.02 19.49
C GLN A 140 4.43 -1.98 18.32
N ILE A 141 5.14 -3.11 18.29
CA ILE A 141 4.90 -4.17 17.29
C ILE A 141 3.45 -4.67 17.40
N LYS A 142 2.95 -4.90 18.62
CA LYS A 142 1.55 -5.29 18.83
C LYS A 142 0.58 -4.23 18.34
N GLN A 143 0.79 -2.95 18.65
CA GLN A 143 -0.04 -1.84 18.17
C GLN A 143 -0.10 -1.82 16.63
N LYS A 144 1.05 -2.01 15.99
CA LYS A 144 1.17 -2.09 14.52
C LYS A 144 0.39 -3.26 13.95
N MET A 145 0.57 -4.46 14.52
CA MET A 145 -0.10 -5.67 14.07
C MET A 145 -1.62 -5.65 14.33
N ASP A 146 -2.07 -5.05 15.43
CA ASP A 146 -3.50 -4.83 15.72
C ASP A 146 -4.14 -3.90 14.67
N PHE A 147 -3.38 -2.92 14.16
CA PHE A 147 -3.87 -2.07 13.06
C PHE A 147 -3.88 -2.80 11.72
N TYR A 148 -2.86 -3.61 11.42
CA TYR A 148 -2.88 -4.51 10.27
C TYR A 148 -4.10 -5.45 10.30
N ASP A 149 -4.47 -5.99 11.47
CA ASP A 149 -5.65 -6.86 11.59
C ASP A 149 -6.96 -6.13 11.25
N ARG A 150 -7.07 -4.86 11.67
CA ARG A 150 -8.22 -4.02 11.30
C ARG A 150 -8.30 -3.79 9.80
N MET A 151 -7.17 -3.47 9.15
CA MET A 151 -7.12 -3.28 7.70
C MET A 151 -7.39 -4.60 6.96
N TYR A 152 -6.79 -5.70 7.40
CA TYR A 152 -7.02 -7.05 6.85
C TYR A 152 -8.51 -7.40 6.87
N LYS A 153 -9.19 -7.23 8.01
CA LYS A 153 -10.63 -7.49 8.13
C LYS A 153 -11.47 -6.60 7.22
N ALA A 154 -11.12 -5.32 7.12
CA ALA A 154 -11.82 -4.39 6.24
C ALA A 154 -11.66 -4.77 4.76
N VAL A 155 -10.44 -5.11 4.32
CA VAL A 155 -10.18 -5.59 2.96
C VAL A 155 -10.92 -6.89 2.70
N ARG A 156 -10.83 -7.88 3.59
CA ARG A 156 -11.52 -9.18 3.45
C ARG A 156 -13.03 -9.07 3.40
N ALA A 157 -13.61 -8.05 4.05
CA ALA A 157 -15.05 -7.78 3.95
C ALA A 157 -15.48 -7.29 2.55
N LYS A 158 -14.55 -6.76 1.74
CA LYS A 158 -14.81 -6.35 0.35
C LYS A 158 -14.34 -7.41 -0.64
N ASP A 159 -13.17 -7.98 -0.39
CA ASP A 159 -12.42 -8.83 -1.30
C ASP A 159 -11.77 -10.01 -0.55
N ALA A 160 -12.32 -11.21 -0.78
CA ALA A 160 -11.88 -12.43 -0.12
C ALA A 160 -10.63 -13.06 -0.76
N ASP A 161 -10.30 -12.69 -2.00
CA ASP A 161 -9.47 -13.53 -2.88
C ASP A 161 -8.07 -12.97 -3.13
N HIS A 162 -7.90 -11.65 -3.21
CA HIS A 162 -6.57 -11.06 -3.42
C HIS A 162 -5.65 -11.29 -2.23
N MET A 163 -4.38 -11.53 -2.50
CA MET A 163 -3.37 -11.68 -1.46
C MET A 163 -3.19 -10.37 -0.69
N ILE A 164 -2.99 -10.45 0.62
CA ILE A 164 -2.69 -9.27 1.45
C ILE A 164 -1.23 -9.33 1.89
N ILE A 165 -0.47 -8.26 1.63
CA ILE A 165 0.92 -8.14 2.05
C ILE A 165 1.00 -7.35 3.36
N ILE A 166 1.77 -7.91 4.29
CA ILE A 166 2.08 -7.33 5.61
C ILE A 166 3.58 -7.04 5.66
N ALA A 167 3.97 -5.81 5.99
CA ALA A 167 5.39 -5.47 6.07
C ALA A 167 6.00 -5.93 7.39
N ALA A 168 7.04 -6.77 7.29
CA ALA A 168 7.95 -7.12 8.37
C ALA A 168 9.15 -6.15 8.33
N PHE A 169 8.89 -4.88 8.62
CA PHE A 169 9.88 -3.82 8.59
C PHE A 169 10.36 -3.47 10.01
N PHE A 170 11.65 -3.53 10.35
CA PHE A 170 12.87 -3.72 9.53
C PHE A 170 13.24 -5.16 9.16
N ASP A 171 12.75 -6.15 9.91
CA ASP A 171 13.04 -7.58 9.68
C ASP A 171 11.92 -8.44 10.29
N TRP A 172 12.01 -9.76 10.16
CA TRP A 172 11.00 -10.75 10.56
C TRP A 172 10.50 -10.61 12.00
N TRP A 173 11.30 -10.08 12.93
CA TRP A 173 10.89 -9.85 14.32
C TRP A 173 9.82 -8.76 14.48
N ALA A 174 9.66 -7.90 13.48
CA ALA A 174 8.75 -6.76 13.52
C ALA A 174 7.32 -7.12 13.06
N ALA A 175 7.04 -8.40 12.80
CA ALA A 175 5.72 -8.89 12.41
C ALA A 175 5.31 -10.13 13.22
N SER A 176 4.01 -10.29 13.43
CA SER A 176 3.43 -11.50 14.03
C SER A 176 3.18 -12.56 12.95
N PRO A 177 3.29 -13.86 13.26
CA PRO A 177 2.90 -14.92 12.33
C PRO A 177 1.39 -14.86 12.02
N PRO A 178 0.93 -15.36 10.85
CA PRO A 178 -0.48 -15.26 10.45
C PRO A 178 -1.43 -15.92 11.45
N THR A 179 -0.97 -16.97 12.13
CA THR A 179 -1.73 -17.73 13.13
C THR A 179 -2.12 -16.90 14.35
N THR A 180 -1.42 -15.80 14.65
CA THR A 180 -1.77 -14.90 15.77
C THR A 180 -3.13 -14.24 15.57
N TYR A 181 -3.48 -13.90 14.32
CA TYR A 181 -4.72 -13.21 13.98
C TYR A 181 -5.67 -14.06 13.12
N GLY A 182 -5.26 -15.28 12.77
CA GLY A 182 -6.02 -16.17 11.89
C GLY A 182 -6.05 -15.70 10.43
N TRP A 183 -5.03 -14.97 9.99
CA TRP A 183 -4.94 -14.51 8.62
C TRP A 183 -4.65 -15.65 7.64
N THR A 184 -5.28 -15.56 6.46
CA THR A 184 -5.08 -16.50 5.35
C THR A 184 -4.81 -15.72 4.07
N ASN A 185 -4.12 -16.36 3.12
CA ASN A 185 -3.73 -15.74 1.85
C ASN A 185 -2.97 -14.41 2.07
N VAL A 186 -1.95 -14.49 2.93
CA VAL A 186 -1.06 -13.36 3.26
C VAL A 186 0.37 -13.67 2.81
N MET A 187 1.07 -12.62 2.43
CA MET A 187 2.51 -12.61 2.18
C MET A 187 3.16 -11.58 3.12
N TYR A 188 4.39 -11.83 3.53
CA TYR A 188 5.18 -10.82 4.22
C TYR A 188 6.19 -10.21 3.25
N GLN A 189 6.42 -8.91 3.39
CA GLN A 189 7.51 -8.24 2.70
C GLN A 189 8.59 -7.80 3.69
N THR A 190 9.84 -7.88 3.25
CA THR A 190 11.01 -7.27 3.89
C THR A 190 11.73 -6.42 2.86
N HIS A 191 12.40 -5.36 3.32
CA HIS A 191 13.21 -4.49 2.46
C HIS A 191 14.68 -4.64 2.86
N HIS A 192 15.49 -5.16 1.96
CA HIS A 192 16.91 -5.35 2.18
C HIS A 192 17.70 -4.43 1.26
N TYR A 193 18.48 -3.55 1.89
CA TYR A 193 19.35 -2.61 1.20
C TYR A 193 20.80 -2.86 1.61
N GLN A 194 21.68 -2.96 0.62
CA GLN A 194 23.12 -2.96 0.86
C GLN A 194 23.64 -1.53 0.63
N PHE A 195 23.81 -0.78 1.70
CA PHE A 195 24.33 0.60 1.65
C PHE A 195 25.86 0.67 1.74
N THR A 196 26.55 -0.47 1.59
CA THR A 196 28.02 -0.61 1.70
C THR A 196 28.62 -1.22 0.45
#